data_AF-A0AA38M8G2-F1
#
_entry.id   AF-A0AA38M8G2-F1
#
_cell.length_a   1.000
_cell.length_b   1.000
_cell.length_c   1.000
_cell.angle_alpha   90.00
_cell.angle_beta   90.00
_cell.angle_gamma   90.00
#
_symmetry.space_group_name_H-M   'P 1'
#
loop_
_entity.id
_entity.type
_entity.pdbx_description
1 polymer ?
#
loop_
_entity_poly.entity_id
_entity_poly.type
_entity_poly.pdbx_seq_one_letter_code
_entity_poly.pdbx_strand_id
1 'polypeptide(L)'
;MNKKFLNSIKLVLLQNQIIGFVTFSASDEKFRPSKFRNTINILTTILVLSTTTYGIFVLIESNQSKINKTTNIILIITYTVFLATMWFCGITKSPKIGSLLNQLIKLDKKFHNFGFSIDYARTKKHVLWEFLARNLLMVILIWAIVAYTNIDDPEFAISESIYVIFVTTKSAICFLSVTLISMFKTRFKILNGYIDGLSKSSSKDRFLLISLCRSCDLHHSLYKFVQQFNDAFGLILLFVFGASFVYIVIAAFFVASNLQAEEIAWNNVISLAVACTPFIIDVVYVCSLCYTAVDEASRTGKYIHQIGTDNYDVVDEIEMFSLQIVSHDVEFSAAGLFPIDHRLLFTIIGGVTTYIIILIQLAASLAKH
;
A
#
# COMPACT_ATOMS: atom_id res chain seq x y z
N MET A 1 -24.77 -11.31 2.38
CA MET A 1 -23.50 -10.81 2.94
C MET A 1 -22.48 -10.50 1.86
N ASN A 2 -22.16 -11.46 0.96
CA ASN A 2 -21.22 -11.27 -0.16
C ASN A 2 -21.48 -10.01 -1.01
N LYS A 3 -22.73 -9.76 -1.40
CA LYS A 3 -23.11 -8.56 -2.16
C LYS A 3 -22.83 -7.24 -1.41
N LYS A 4 -23.00 -7.22 -0.09
CA LYS A 4 -22.69 -6.05 0.75
C LYS A 4 -21.17 -5.83 0.86
N PHE A 5 -20.41 -6.90 1.07
CA PHE A 5 -18.94 -6.86 1.04
C PHE A 5 -18.44 -6.34 -0.30
N LEU A 6 -18.86 -6.96 -1.41
CA LEU A 6 -18.41 -6.56 -2.75
C LEU A 6 -18.79 -5.11 -3.07
N ASN A 7 -20.00 -4.67 -2.71
CA ASN A 7 -20.41 -3.26 -2.89
C ASN A 7 -19.58 -2.28 -2.06
N SER A 8 -19.01 -2.71 -0.92
CA SER A 8 -18.15 -1.85 -0.10
C SER A 8 -16.76 -1.62 -0.71
N ILE A 9 -16.27 -2.54 -1.54
CA ILE A 9 -14.94 -2.47 -2.20
C ILE A 9 -15.00 -2.33 -3.72
N LYS A 10 -16.19 -2.28 -4.30
CA LYS A 10 -16.39 -2.24 -5.76
C LYS A 10 -15.55 -1.14 -6.41
N LEU A 11 -15.46 0.00 -5.74
CA LEU A 11 -14.82 1.19 -6.25
C LEU A 11 -13.29 1.01 -6.34
N VAL A 12 -12.64 0.50 -5.29
CA VAL A 12 -11.19 0.21 -5.30
C VAL A 12 -10.84 -0.91 -6.29
N LEU A 13 -11.69 -1.92 -6.41
CA LEU A 13 -11.51 -3.01 -7.39
C LEU A 13 -11.64 -2.50 -8.82
N LEU A 14 -12.63 -1.64 -9.10
CA LEU A 14 -12.83 -1.08 -10.43
C LEU A 14 -11.64 -0.21 -10.86
N GLN A 15 -11.12 0.64 -9.96
CA GLN A 15 -9.95 1.47 -10.25
C GLN A 15 -8.72 0.61 -10.59
N ASN A 16 -8.44 -0.42 -9.79
CA ASN A 16 -7.32 -1.33 -10.03
C ASN A 16 -7.52 -2.22 -11.26
N GLN A 17 -8.77 -2.47 -11.66
CA GLN A 17 -9.13 -3.14 -12.91
C GLN A 17 -8.89 -2.28 -14.15
N ILE A 18 -9.11 -0.96 -14.05
CA ILE A 18 -8.84 0.00 -15.12
C ILE A 18 -7.33 0.15 -15.32
N ILE A 19 -6.58 0.23 -14.23
CA ILE A 19 -5.11 0.35 -14.23
C ILE A 19 -4.39 -0.94 -14.67
N GLY A 20 -5.11 -2.07 -14.74
CA GLY A 20 -4.55 -3.35 -15.16
C GLY A 20 -3.90 -4.17 -14.05
N PHE A 21 -3.85 -3.67 -12.81
CA PHE A 21 -3.31 -4.43 -11.67
C PHE A 21 -4.23 -5.59 -11.25
N VAL A 22 -5.55 -5.37 -11.22
CA VAL A 22 -6.53 -6.43 -10.94
C VAL A 22 -7.04 -7.01 -12.25
N THR A 23 -6.62 -8.24 -12.57
CA THR A 23 -6.98 -8.91 -13.83
C THR A 23 -8.12 -9.91 -13.71
N PHE A 24 -8.73 -10.07 -12.54
CA PHE A 24 -9.91 -10.90 -12.36
C PHE A 24 -11.20 -10.10 -12.43
N SER A 25 -12.28 -10.75 -12.85
CA SER A 25 -13.64 -10.26 -12.72
C SER A 25 -14.24 -10.72 -11.40
N ALA A 26 -14.95 -9.81 -10.73
CA ALA A 26 -15.73 -10.14 -9.54
C ALA A 26 -17.20 -10.32 -9.94
N SER A 27 -17.68 -11.56 -9.98
CA SER A 27 -19.13 -11.86 -9.95
C SER A 27 -19.50 -12.35 -8.56
N ASP A 28 -20.78 -12.24 -8.19
CA ASP A 28 -21.34 -12.27 -6.81
C ASP A 28 -20.79 -13.33 -5.83
N GLU A 29 -20.10 -14.37 -6.29
CA GLU A 29 -19.44 -15.37 -5.44
C GLU A 29 -18.05 -15.86 -5.89
N LYS A 30 -17.51 -15.39 -7.01
CA LYS A 30 -16.21 -15.89 -7.53
C LYS A 30 -15.37 -14.78 -8.15
N PHE A 31 -14.12 -14.70 -7.72
CA PHE A 31 -13.06 -13.94 -8.39
C PHE A 31 -12.46 -14.84 -9.47
N ARG A 32 -12.82 -14.61 -10.73
CA ARG A 32 -12.34 -15.44 -11.86
C ARG A 32 -11.33 -14.66 -12.69
N PRO A 33 -10.16 -15.24 -13.02
CA PRO A 33 -9.19 -14.59 -13.89
C PRO A 33 -9.84 -14.28 -15.25
N SER A 34 -9.58 -13.09 -15.78
CA SER A 34 -10.09 -12.67 -17.10
C SER A 34 -8.97 -12.71 -18.12
N LYS A 35 -9.10 -13.59 -19.12
CA LYS A 35 -8.15 -13.66 -20.25
C LYS A 35 -8.03 -12.33 -20.98
N PHE A 36 -9.17 -11.65 -21.19
CA PHE A 36 -9.21 -10.34 -21.84
C PHE A 36 -8.39 -9.28 -21.08
N ARG A 37 -8.52 -9.22 -19.75
CA ARG A 37 -7.76 -8.27 -18.92
C ARG A 37 -6.26 -8.60 -18.93
N ASN A 38 -5.90 -9.88 -18.91
CA ASN A 38 -4.50 -10.30 -19.04
C ASN A 38 -3.92 -9.87 -20.39
N THR A 39 -4.65 -10.05 -21.49
CA THR A 39 -4.21 -9.62 -22.83
C THR A 39 -4.02 -8.10 -22.89
N ILE A 40 -4.98 -7.33 -22.37
CA ILE A 40 -4.83 -5.86 -22.28
C ILE A 40 -3.56 -5.50 -21.51
N ASN A 41 -3.33 -6.14 -20.36
CA ASN A 41 -2.19 -5.83 -19.51
C ASN A 41 -0.83 -6.12 -20.20
N ILE A 42 -0.77 -7.19 -21.00
CA ILE A 42 0.42 -7.50 -21.82
C ILE A 42 0.61 -6.43 -22.91
N LEU A 43 -0.47 -6.04 -23.59
CA LEU A 43 -0.42 -5.00 -24.63
C LEU A 43 -0.01 -3.63 -24.06
N THR A 44 -0.54 -3.24 -22.89
CA THR A 44 -0.15 -1.99 -22.23
C THR A 44 1.30 -2.03 -21.77
N THR A 45 1.80 -3.19 -21.31
CA THR A 45 3.23 -3.36 -20.97
C THR A 45 4.12 -3.15 -22.20
N ILE A 46 3.78 -3.75 -23.34
CA ILE A 46 4.53 -3.57 -24.60
C ILE A 46 4.50 -2.10 -25.03
N LEU A 47 3.34 -1.45 -24.95
CA LEU A 47 3.17 -0.05 -25.31
C LEU A 47 4.01 0.90 -24.43
N VAL A 48 4.04 0.66 -23.12
CA VAL A 48 4.89 1.47 -22.22
C VAL A 48 6.36 1.24 -22.53
N LEU A 49 6.79 0.00 -22.77
CA LEU A 49 8.17 -0.29 -23.16
C LEU A 49 8.57 0.43 -24.46
N SER A 50 7.72 0.39 -25.50
CA SER A 50 8.00 1.10 -26.75
C SER A 50 8.05 2.62 -26.56
N THR A 51 7.13 3.17 -25.77
CA THR A 51 7.09 4.61 -25.44
C THR A 51 8.32 5.03 -24.64
N THR A 52 8.79 4.17 -23.74
CA THR A 52 10.03 4.37 -22.95
C THR A 52 11.25 4.42 -23.85
N THR A 53 11.38 3.46 -24.78
CA THR A 53 12.51 3.43 -25.73
C THR A 53 12.55 4.70 -26.57
N TYR A 54 11.39 5.16 -27.04
CA TYR A 54 11.29 6.42 -27.77
C TYR A 54 11.63 7.64 -26.89
N GLY A 55 11.11 7.71 -25.67
CA GLY A 55 11.43 8.78 -24.72
C GLY A 55 12.91 8.85 -24.37
N ILE A 56 13.59 7.70 -24.21
CA ILE A 56 15.04 7.64 -23.99
C ILE A 56 15.79 8.16 -25.22
N PHE A 57 15.39 7.74 -26.43
CA PHE A 57 16.00 8.23 -27.67
C PHE A 57 15.92 9.76 -27.77
N VAL A 58 14.74 10.33 -27.50
CA VAL A 58 14.51 11.78 -27.51
C VAL A 58 15.38 12.49 -26.45
N LEU A 59 15.47 11.96 -25.22
CA LEU A 59 16.32 12.54 -24.18
C LEU A 59 17.81 12.50 -24.50
N ILE A 60 18.29 11.48 -25.21
CA ILE A 60 19.70 11.39 -25.63
C ILE A 60 20.03 12.53 -26.60
N GLU A 61 19.14 12.77 -27.57
CA GLU A 61 19.27 13.82 -28.60
C GLU A 61 19.03 15.24 -28.05
N SER A 62 18.39 15.39 -26.89
CA SER A 62 18.10 16.70 -26.28
C SER A 62 19.35 17.57 -26.03
N ASN A 63 19.19 18.89 -25.89
CA ASN A 63 20.30 19.79 -25.52
C ASN A 63 20.50 19.98 -24.00
N GLN A 64 19.93 19.11 -23.17
CA GLN A 64 20.02 19.23 -21.70
C GLN A 64 21.44 18.99 -21.16
N SER A 65 21.72 19.49 -19.95
CA SER A 65 22.96 19.21 -19.24
C SER A 65 23.13 17.69 -19.01
N LYS A 66 24.39 17.21 -18.99
CA LYS A 66 24.68 15.77 -18.81
C LYS A 66 24.01 15.19 -17.55
N ILE A 67 24.03 15.93 -16.44
CA ILE A 67 23.43 15.51 -15.17
C ILE A 67 21.90 15.37 -15.29
N ASN A 68 21.23 16.34 -15.93
CA ASN A 68 19.78 16.31 -16.11
C ASN A 68 19.37 15.16 -17.03
N LYS A 69 20.09 14.96 -18.15
CA LYS A 69 19.88 13.83 -19.05
C LYS A 69 19.98 12.50 -18.32
N THR A 70 21.09 12.26 -17.62
CA THR A 70 21.30 11.00 -16.89
C THR A 70 20.22 10.77 -15.84
N THR A 71 19.81 11.80 -15.12
CA THR A 71 18.78 11.67 -14.07
C THR A 71 17.40 11.39 -14.66
N ASN A 72 17.01 12.07 -15.74
CA ASN A 72 15.74 11.83 -16.42
C ASN A 72 15.68 10.43 -17.04
N ILE A 73 16.78 9.93 -17.60
CA ILE A 73 16.89 8.55 -18.08
C ILE A 73 16.71 7.55 -16.93
N ILE A 74 17.36 7.77 -15.78
CA ILE A 74 17.20 6.91 -14.59
C ILE A 74 15.74 6.90 -14.12
N LEU A 75 15.07 8.06 -14.11
CA LEU A 75 13.66 8.16 -13.70
C LEU A 75 12.73 7.40 -14.64
N ILE A 76 12.84 7.63 -15.95
CA ILE A 76 12.02 6.94 -16.96
C ILE A 76 12.22 5.42 -16.86
N ILE A 77 13.47 4.96 -16.75
CA ILE A 77 13.76 3.53 -16.56
C ILE A 77 13.11 3.01 -15.26
N THR A 78 13.23 3.75 -14.16
CA THR A 78 12.65 3.36 -12.87
C THR A 78 11.12 3.24 -12.95
N TYR A 79 10.45 4.20 -13.58
CA TYR A 79 9.00 4.18 -13.77
C TYR A 79 8.55 3.00 -14.62
N THR A 80 9.26 2.73 -15.72
CA THR A 80 8.94 1.65 -16.64
C THR A 80 9.18 0.28 -16.02
N VAL A 81 10.29 0.10 -15.31
CA VAL A 81 10.57 -1.13 -14.54
C VAL A 81 9.47 -1.35 -13.50
N PHE A 82 9.07 -0.30 -12.77
CA PHE A 82 7.97 -0.40 -11.81
C PHE A 82 6.65 -0.82 -12.49
N LEU A 83 6.24 -0.13 -13.55
CA LEU A 83 4.99 -0.41 -14.27
C LEU A 83 4.96 -1.83 -14.82
N ALA A 84 6.01 -2.25 -15.52
CA ALA A 84 6.14 -3.60 -16.05
C ALA A 84 6.07 -4.65 -14.93
N THR A 85 6.75 -4.40 -13.80
CA THR A 85 6.71 -5.30 -12.63
C THR A 85 5.31 -5.37 -12.02
N MET A 86 4.62 -4.25 -11.87
CA MET A 86 3.27 -4.20 -11.27
C MET A 86 2.25 -4.89 -12.17
N TRP A 87 2.33 -4.72 -13.48
CA TRP A 87 1.46 -5.40 -14.44
C TRP A 87 1.76 -6.90 -14.52
N PHE A 88 3.03 -7.29 -14.50
CA PHE A 88 3.41 -8.70 -14.38
C PHE A 88 2.90 -9.33 -13.06
N CYS A 89 3.03 -8.60 -11.94
CA CYS A 89 2.45 -9.00 -10.65
C CYS A 89 0.92 -9.08 -10.73
N GLY A 90 0.27 -8.16 -11.44
CA GLY A 90 -1.17 -8.18 -11.66
C GLY A 90 -1.63 -9.46 -12.36
N ILE A 91 -0.85 -10.00 -13.29
CA ILE A 91 -1.15 -11.28 -13.95
C ILE A 91 -0.89 -12.47 -12.99
N THR A 92 0.29 -12.50 -12.36
CA THR A 92 0.77 -13.67 -11.59
C THR A 92 0.14 -13.78 -10.20
N LYS A 93 -0.11 -12.66 -9.52
CA LYS A 93 -0.66 -12.58 -8.16
C LYS A 93 -2.19 -12.43 -8.13
N SER A 94 -2.83 -12.18 -9.27
CA SER A 94 -4.30 -12.06 -9.37
C SER A 94 -5.07 -13.23 -8.72
N PRO A 95 -4.69 -14.52 -8.91
CA PRO A 95 -5.32 -15.62 -8.19
C PRO A 95 -5.15 -15.55 -6.66
N LYS A 96 -3.98 -15.09 -6.18
CA LYS A 96 -3.71 -14.92 -4.74
C LYS A 96 -4.58 -13.80 -4.16
N ILE A 97 -4.69 -12.67 -4.84
CA ILE A 97 -5.56 -11.55 -4.43
C ILE A 97 -7.03 -12.00 -4.40
N GLY A 98 -7.47 -12.77 -5.40
CA GLY A 98 -8.82 -13.36 -5.40
C GLY A 98 -9.04 -14.35 -4.24
N SER A 99 -8.05 -15.19 -3.92
CA SER A 99 -8.09 -16.09 -2.76
C SER A 99 -8.19 -15.32 -1.44
N LEU A 100 -7.39 -14.26 -1.30
CA LEU A 100 -7.38 -13.38 -0.13
C LEU A 100 -8.76 -12.75 0.12
N LEU A 101 -9.39 -12.22 -0.93
CA LEU A 101 -10.75 -11.68 -0.84
C LEU A 101 -11.79 -12.76 -0.48
N ASN A 102 -11.65 -13.97 -1.03
CA ASN A 102 -12.51 -15.11 -0.67
C ASN A 102 -12.31 -15.53 0.80
N GLN A 103 -11.09 -15.47 1.31
CA GLN A 103 -10.79 -15.75 2.71
C GLN A 103 -11.44 -14.71 3.61
N LEU A 104 -11.39 -13.41 3.25
CA LEU A 104 -12.12 -12.34 3.94
C LEU A 104 -13.62 -12.62 3.99
N ILE A 105 -14.23 -13.04 2.88
CA ILE A 105 -15.66 -13.38 2.84
C ILE A 105 -15.96 -14.56 3.77
N LYS A 106 -15.13 -15.61 3.76
CA LYS A 106 -15.28 -16.77 4.66
C LYS A 106 -15.12 -16.37 6.13
N LEU A 107 -14.16 -15.51 6.42
CA LEU A 107 -13.92 -14.94 7.74
C LEU A 107 -15.14 -14.14 8.22
N ASP A 108 -15.67 -13.27 7.36
CA ASP A 108 -16.87 -12.49 7.66
C ASP A 108 -18.09 -13.38 7.96
N LYS A 109 -18.21 -14.54 7.28
CA LYS A 109 -19.27 -15.53 7.57
C LYS A 109 -19.07 -16.13 8.97
N LYS A 110 -17.84 -16.46 9.35
CA LYS A 110 -17.53 -16.95 10.71
C LYS A 110 -17.87 -15.90 11.76
N PHE A 111 -17.48 -14.65 11.55
CA PHE A 111 -17.84 -13.54 12.45
C PHE A 111 -19.36 -13.43 12.60
N HIS A 112 -20.10 -13.49 11.49
CA HIS A 112 -21.56 -13.44 11.52
C HIS A 112 -22.20 -14.62 12.27
N ASN A 113 -21.69 -15.84 12.08
CA ASN A 113 -22.16 -17.03 12.79
C ASN A 113 -21.93 -16.94 14.31
N PHE A 114 -20.94 -16.15 14.75
CA PHE A 114 -20.69 -15.86 16.16
C PHE A 114 -21.47 -14.64 16.68
N GLY A 115 -22.37 -14.07 15.88
CA GLY A 115 -23.23 -12.96 16.26
C GLY A 115 -22.63 -11.58 16.01
N PHE A 116 -21.44 -11.48 15.41
CA PHE A 116 -20.82 -10.20 15.09
C PHE A 116 -21.41 -9.62 13.80
N SER A 117 -21.69 -8.32 13.80
CA SER A 117 -22.10 -7.60 12.60
C SER A 117 -20.93 -6.77 12.05
N ILE A 118 -20.65 -6.95 10.77
CA ILE A 118 -19.64 -6.14 10.06
C ILE A 118 -20.35 -5.00 9.37
N ASP A 119 -19.98 -3.77 9.72
CA ASP A 119 -20.55 -2.56 9.12
C ASP A 119 -19.91 -2.27 7.76
N TYR A 120 -20.51 -2.85 6.72
CA TYR A 120 -20.13 -2.60 5.33
C TYR A 120 -20.48 -1.19 4.85
N ALA A 121 -21.41 -0.47 5.50
CA ALA A 121 -21.75 0.90 5.11
C ALA A 121 -20.66 1.87 5.55
N ARG A 122 -20.15 1.74 6.79
CA ARG A 122 -18.99 2.47 7.27
C ARG A 122 -17.76 2.19 6.40
N THR A 123 -17.52 0.92 6.08
CA THR A 123 -16.43 0.50 5.18
C THR A 123 -16.56 1.17 3.81
N LYS A 124 -17.75 1.14 3.21
CA LYS A 124 -18.02 1.78 1.92
C LYS A 124 -17.79 3.28 1.96
N LYS A 125 -18.23 3.96 3.03
CA LYS A 125 -18.02 5.40 3.22
C LYS A 125 -16.53 5.74 3.33
N HIS A 126 -15.75 4.95 4.07
CA HIS A 126 -14.31 5.13 4.17
C HIS A 126 -13.62 4.96 2.81
N VAL A 127 -13.92 3.88 2.09
CA VAL A 127 -13.40 3.62 0.73
C VAL A 127 -13.75 4.76 -0.23
N LEU A 128 -14.97 5.32 -0.15
CA LEU A 128 -15.39 6.45 -0.97
C LEU A 128 -14.57 7.71 -0.67
N TRP A 129 -14.44 8.09 0.60
CA TRP A 129 -13.68 9.29 0.98
C TRP A 129 -12.21 9.18 0.61
N GLU A 130 -11.61 8.01 0.85
CA GLU A 130 -10.21 7.78 0.48
C GLU A 130 -10.02 7.84 -1.04
N PHE A 131 -10.95 7.27 -1.82
CA PHE A 131 -10.93 7.41 -3.27
C PHE A 131 -11.02 8.87 -3.71
N LEU A 132 -11.97 9.63 -3.17
CA LEU A 132 -12.14 11.04 -3.52
C LEU A 132 -10.88 11.85 -3.19
N ALA A 133 -10.31 11.66 -1.99
CA ALA A 133 -9.10 12.33 -1.57
C ALA A 133 -7.89 11.99 -2.47
N ARG A 134 -7.69 10.69 -2.78
CA ARG A 134 -6.61 10.24 -3.66
C ARG A 134 -6.74 10.78 -5.08
N ASN A 135 -7.95 10.76 -5.66
CA ASN A 135 -8.15 11.28 -7.01
C ASN A 135 -8.05 12.80 -7.07
N LEU A 136 -8.51 13.53 -6.03
CA LEU A 136 -8.30 14.97 -5.93
C LEU A 136 -6.81 15.31 -5.91
N LEU A 137 -6.02 14.58 -5.11
CA LEU A 137 -4.56 14.75 -5.09
C LEU A 137 -3.93 14.51 -6.47
N MET A 138 -4.36 13.47 -7.18
CA MET A 138 -3.86 13.18 -8.54
C MET A 138 -4.25 14.26 -9.54
N VAL A 139 -5.46 14.82 -9.46
CA VAL A 139 -5.90 15.93 -10.33
C VAL A 139 -5.06 17.18 -10.08
N ILE A 140 -4.80 17.53 -8.81
CA ILE A 140 -3.94 18.66 -8.44
C ILE A 140 -2.53 18.45 -8.99
N LEU A 141 -1.99 17.24 -8.86
CA LEU A 141 -0.66 16.90 -9.36
C LEU A 141 -0.56 16.99 -10.89
N ILE A 142 -1.53 16.42 -11.61
CA ILE A 142 -1.57 16.52 -13.08
C ILE A 142 -1.69 17.98 -13.52
N TRP A 143 -2.54 18.77 -12.85
CA TRP A 143 -2.69 20.19 -13.15
C TRP A 143 -1.39 20.97 -12.90
N ALA A 144 -0.68 20.69 -11.79
CA ALA A 144 0.60 21.30 -11.48
C ALA A 144 1.67 20.96 -12.53
N ILE A 145 1.71 19.70 -13.00
CA ILE A 145 2.61 19.28 -14.08
C ILE A 145 2.28 20.05 -15.36
N VAL A 146 1.00 20.06 -15.79
CA VAL A 146 0.56 20.72 -17.02
C VAL A 146 0.82 22.23 -16.99
N ALA A 147 0.59 22.88 -15.84
CA ALA A 147 0.86 24.31 -15.69
C ALA A 147 2.37 24.65 -15.72
N TYR A 148 3.22 23.68 -15.38
CA TYR A 148 4.67 23.82 -15.34
C TYR A 148 5.34 23.44 -16.67
N THR A 149 4.82 22.44 -17.37
CA THR A 149 5.37 21.98 -18.64
C THR A 149 4.92 22.91 -19.77
N ASN A 150 5.87 23.46 -20.54
CA ASN A 150 5.54 23.98 -21.87
C ASN A 150 5.14 22.79 -22.75
N ILE A 151 3.83 22.63 -22.97
CA ILE A 151 3.22 21.50 -23.70
C ILE A 151 3.79 21.38 -25.14
N ASP A 152 4.37 22.45 -25.67
CA ASP A 152 4.96 22.53 -27.00
C ASP A 152 6.31 21.79 -27.14
N ASP A 153 6.92 21.35 -26.03
CA ASP A 153 8.17 20.56 -26.07
C ASP A 153 7.88 19.03 -26.04
N PRO A 154 8.05 18.33 -27.17
CA PRO A 154 7.76 16.89 -27.27
C PRO A 154 8.65 16.03 -26.37
N GLU A 155 9.85 16.52 -25.97
CA GLU A 155 10.75 15.78 -25.08
C GLU A 155 10.16 15.61 -23.68
N PHE A 156 9.56 16.68 -23.16
CA PHE A 156 8.96 16.68 -21.82
C PHE A 156 7.61 15.97 -21.80
N ALA A 157 6.80 16.08 -22.86
CA ALA A 157 5.47 15.48 -22.91
C ALA A 157 5.48 13.96 -22.71
N ILE A 158 6.47 13.24 -23.26
CA ILE A 158 6.57 11.78 -23.16
C ILE A 158 6.96 11.34 -21.75
N SER A 159 8.00 11.96 -21.18
CA SER A 159 8.47 11.65 -19.82
C SER A 159 7.37 11.86 -18.78
N GLU A 160 6.67 12.98 -18.88
CA GLU A 160 5.57 13.34 -17.98
C GLU A 160 4.37 12.40 -18.13
N SER A 161 4.07 11.96 -19.35
CA SER A 161 3.01 10.96 -19.59
C SER A 161 3.31 9.63 -18.88
N ILE A 162 4.55 9.15 -18.97
CA ILE A 162 4.97 7.91 -18.28
C ILE A 162 4.92 8.11 -16.76
N TYR A 163 5.36 9.27 -16.27
CA TYR A 163 5.29 9.62 -14.85
C TYR A 163 3.85 9.63 -14.32
N VAL A 164 2.90 10.21 -15.06
CA VAL A 164 1.48 10.21 -14.69
C VAL A 164 0.91 8.78 -14.61
N ILE A 165 1.26 7.92 -15.55
CA ILE A 165 0.84 6.49 -15.51
C ILE A 165 1.46 5.78 -14.30
N PHE A 166 2.73 6.06 -14.00
CA PHE A 166 3.45 5.51 -12.85
C PHE A 166 2.80 5.92 -11.52
N VAL A 167 2.60 7.23 -11.28
CA VAL A 167 2.07 7.73 -10.01
C VAL A 167 0.62 7.30 -9.77
N THR A 168 -0.20 7.27 -10.82
CA THR A 168 -1.60 6.80 -10.74
C THR A 168 -1.68 5.29 -10.46
N THR A 169 -0.83 4.49 -11.12
CA THR A 169 -0.74 3.04 -10.87
C THR A 169 -0.31 2.76 -9.43
N LYS A 170 0.76 3.43 -8.97
CA LYS A 170 1.26 3.29 -7.60
C LYS A 170 0.22 3.70 -6.56
N SER A 171 -0.48 4.82 -6.76
CA SER A 171 -1.54 5.31 -5.87
C SER A 171 -2.71 4.31 -5.77
N ALA A 172 -3.13 3.70 -6.88
CA ALA A 172 -4.22 2.73 -6.87
C ALA A 172 -3.86 1.40 -6.19
N ILE A 173 -2.61 0.94 -6.36
CA ILE A 173 -2.07 -0.23 -5.66
C ILE A 173 -2.02 0.04 -4.15
N CYS A 174 -1.52 1.21 -3.75
CA CYS A 174 -1.52 1.64 -2.37
C CYS A 174 -2.95 1.64 -1.81
N PHE A 175 -3.92 2.22 -2.53
CA PHE A 175 -5.32 2.23 -2.12
C PHE A 175 -5.91 0.83 -1.89
N LEU A 176 -5.60 -0.14 -2.77
CA LEU A 176 -6.04 -1.51 -2.58
C LEU A 176 -5.40 -2.15 -1.34
N SER A 177 -4.09 -1.99 -1.16
CA SER A 177 -3.38 -2.54 -0.01
C SER A 177 -3.91 -1.98 1.32
N VAL A 178 -4.06 -0.65 1.41
CA VAL A 178 -4.61 0.05 2.59
C VAL A 178 -6.03 -0.42 2.87
N THR A 179 -6.88 -0.55 1.85
CA THR A 179 -8.25 -1.02 2.05
C THR A 179 -8.28 -2.40 2.71
N LEU A 180 -7.41 -3.32 2.28
CA LEU A 180 -7.32 -4.67 2.84
C LEU A 180 -6.77 -4.68 4.27
N ILE A 181 -5.74 -3.87 4.55
CA ILE A 181 -5.17 -3.73 5.90
C ILE A 181 -6.19 -3.09 6.86
N SER A 182 -6.92 -2.08 6.42
CA SER A 182 -7.97 -1.42 7.20
C SER A 182 -9.13 -2.39 7.53
N MET A 183 -9.50 -3.24 6.56
CA MET A 183 -10.47 -4.31 6.79
C MET A 183 -10.01 -5.30 7.86
N PHE A 184 -8.77 -5.72 7.77
CA PHE A 184 -8.15 -6.58 8.77
C PHE A 184 -8.18 -5.95 10.16
N LYS A 185 -7.69 -4.71 10.30
CA LYS A 185 -7.68 -3.95 11.55
C LYS A 185 -9.07 -3.84 12.16
N THR A 186 -10.09 -3.58 11.33
CA THR A 186 -11.48 -3.46 11.80
C THR A 186 -11.98 -4.75 12.44
N ARG A 187 -11.60 -5.92 11.90
CA ARG A 187 -12.02 -7.22 12.43
C ARG A 187 -11.32 -7.58 13.73
N PHE A 188 -10.03 -7.23 13.84
CA PHE A 188 -9.30 -7.32 15.10
C PHE A 188 -9.91 -6.42 16.19
N LYS A 189 -10.31 -5.20 15.83
CA LYS A 189 -11.02 -4.30 16.76
C LYS A 189 -12.35 -4.88 17.24
N ILE A 190 -13.12 -5.53 16.37
CA ILE A 190 -14.37 -6.22 16.75
C ILE A 190 -14.08 -7.38 17.71
N LEU A 191 -13.08 -8.21 17.40
CA LEU A 191 -12.67 -9.34 18.24
C LEU A 191 -12.21 -8.86 19.63
N ASN A 192 -11.35 -7.85 19.68
CA ASN A 192 -10.87 -7.26 20.92
C ASN A 192 -12.00 -6.66 21.76
N GLY A 193 -12.91 -5.92 21.13
CA GLY A 193 -14.08 -5.37 21.82
C GLY A 193 -15.00 -6.45 22.40
N TYR A 194 -15.07 -7.61 21.75
CA TYR A 194 -15.78 -8.77 22.29
C TYR A 194 -15.09 -9.36 23.51
N ILE A 195 -13.78 -9.62 23.44
CA ILE A 195 -13.00 -10.19 24.55
C ILE A 195 -12.99 -9.25 25.76
N ASP A 196 -12.84 -7.93 25.54
CA ASP A 196 -12.96 -6.91 26.59
C ASP A 196 -14.38 -6.86 27.21
N GLY A 197 -15.41 -7.23 26.45
CA GLY A 197 -16.76 -7.40 26.98
C GLY A 197 -16.90 -8.63 27.89
N LEU A 198 -16.16 -9.71 27.60
CA LEU A 198 -16.14 -10.92 28.42
C LEU A 198 -15.49 -10.66 29.78
N SER A 199 -14.40 -9.89 29.84
CA SER A 199 -13.71 -9.59 31.10
C SER A 199 -14.56 -8.76 32.07
N LYS A 200 -15.51 -7.96 31.55
CA LYS A 200 -16.39 -7.09 32.34
C LYS A 200 -17.70 -7.75 32.77
N SER A 201 -18.04 -8.90 32.19
CA SER A 201 -19.31 -9.58 32.44
C SER A 201 -19.12 -10.70 33.45
N SER A 202 -19.99 -10.78 34.46
CA SER A 202 -20.09 -11.94 35.37
C SER A 202 -20.75 -13.13 34.66
N SER A 203 -20.09 -13.63 33.62
CA SER A 203 -20.55 -14.75 32.80
C SER A 203 -20.23 -16.10 33.44
N LYS A 204 -21.07 -17.10 33.20
CA LYS A 204 -20.80 -18.48 33.63
C LYS A 204 -19.53 -19.01 32.95
N ASP A 205 -18.68 -19.74 33.68
CA ASP A 205 -17.40 -20.27 33.17
C ASP A 205 -17.53 -21.07 31.87
N ARG A 206 -18.57 -21.91 31.74
CA ARG A 206 -18.81 -22.68 30.50
C ARG A 206 -19.04 -21.77 29.29
N PHE A 207 -19.70 -20.64 29.48
CA PHE A 207 -19.89 -19.66 28.40
C PHE A 207 -18.57 -18.96 28.08
N LEU A 208 -17.80 -18.56 29.09
CA LEU A 208 -16.47 -17.96 28.92
C LEU A 208 -15.53 -18.86 28.12
N LEU A 209 -15.45 -20.14 28.48
CA LEU A 209 -14.64 -21.14 27.78
C LEU A 209 -15.01 -21.23 26.29
N ILE A 210 -16.29 -21.42 25.97
CA ILE A 210 -16.76 -21.51 24.58
C ILE A 210 -16.46 -20.21 23.82
N SER A 211 -16.61 -19.06 24.46
CA SER A 211 -16.33 -17.75 23.88
C SER A 211 -14.84 -17.53 23.60
N LEU A 212 -13.95 -18.03 24.48
CA LEU A 212 -12.51 -17.99 24.30
C LEU A 212 -12.05 -18.89 23.15
N CYS A 213 -12.50 -20.15 23.10
CA CYS A 213 -12.16 -21.05 21.98
C CYS A 213 -12.58 -20.45 20.63
N ARG A 214 -13.76 -19.83 20.57
CA ARG A 214 -14.23 -19.12 19.35
C ARG A 214 -13.35 -17.92 19.00
N SER A 215 -12.90 -17.18 20.01
CA SER A 215 -12.03 -16.01 19.82
C SER A 215 -10.63 -16.42 19.33
N CYS A 216 -10.10 -17.51 19.89
CA CYS A 216 -8.88 -18.18 19.45
C CYS A 216 -8.96 -18.62 17.97
N ASP A 217 -10.07 -19.26 17.58
CA ASP A 217 -10.33 -19.64 16.18
C ASP A 217 -10.42 -18.46 15.21
N LEU A 218 -11.03 -17.35 15.64
CA LEU A 218 -11.10 -16.11 14.86
C LEU A 218 -9.73 -15.47 14.72
N HIS A 219 -8.96 -15.39 15.80
CA HIS A 219 -7.60 -14.87 15.81
C HIS A 219 -6.71 -15.64 14.83
N HIS A 220 -6.76 -16.98 14.87
CA HIS A 220 -6.03 -17.82 13.90
C HIS A 220 -6.42 -17.53 12.46
N SER A 221 -7.73 -17.39 12.22
CA SER A 221 -8.25 -17.14 10.87
C SER A 221 -7.82 -15.77 10.34
N LEU A 222 -7.71 -14.76 11.23
CA LEU A 222 -7.16 -13.44 10.94
C LEU A 222 -5.65 -13.45 10.71
N TYR A 223 -4.88 -14.19 11.52
CA TYR A 223 -3.45 -14.39 11.30
C TYR A 223 -3.17 -15.01 9.93
N LYS A 224 -3.91 -16.08 9.57
CA LYS A 224 -3.82 -16.70 8.24
C LYS A 224 -4.14 -15.73 7.11
N PHE A 225 -4.98 -14.72 7.34
CA PHE A 225 -5.26 -13.69 6.35
C PHE A 225 -4.03 -12.80 6.11
N VAL A 226 -3.30 -12.41 7.17
CA VAL A 226 -2.07 -11.63 7.03
C VAL A 226 -1.00 -12.39 6.26
N GLN A 227 -0.86 -13.69 6.53
CA GLN A 227 0.07 -14.54 5.77
C GLN A 227 -0.27 -14.56 4.27
N GLN A 228 -1.55 -14.72 3.91
CA GLN A 228 -1.98 -14.64 2.51
C GLN A 228 -1.83 -13.23 1.92
N PHE A 229 -1.98 -12.18 2.73
CA PHE A 229 -1.73 -10.81 2.31
C PHE A 229 -0.25 -10.61 1.97
N ASN A 230 0.68 -11.03 2.83
CA ASN A 230 2.12 -10.93 2.60
C ASN A 230 2.53 -11.73 1.34
N ASP A 231 1.97 -12.90 1.13
CA ASP A 231 2.21 -13.71 -0.08
C ASP A 231 1.74 -13.05 -1.39
N ALA A 232 0.66 -12.26 -1.28
CA ALA A 232 0.03 -11.57 -2.39
C ALA A 232 0.67 -10.20 -2.66
N PHE A 233 0.94 -9.41 -1.62
CA PHE A 233 1.35 -8.00 -1.69
C PHE A 233 2.79 -7.74 -1.28
N GLY A 234 3.51 -8.68 -0.66
CA GLY A 234 4.86 -8.43 -0.12
C GLY A 234 5.84 -7.90 -1.18
N LEU A 235 5.92 -8.57 -2.34
CA LEU A 235 6.77 -8.12 -3.46
C LEU A 235 6.28 -6.78 -4.04
N ILE A 236 4.96 -6.58 -4.11
CA ILE A 236 4.37 -5.34 -4.64
C ILE A 236 4.73 -4.16 -3.73
N LEU A 237 4.57 -4.32 -2.42
CA LEU A 237 4.90 -3.29 -1.44
C LEU A 237 6.41 -3.00 -1.41
N LEU A 238 7.26 -4.02 -1.59
CA LEU A 238 8.71 -3.82 -1.74
C LEU A 238 9.03 -2.84 -2.89
N PHE A 239 8.46 -3.05 -4.08
CA PHE A 239 8.66 -2.15 -5.21
C PHE A 239 8.01 -0.78 -5.00
N VAL A 240 6.85 -0.71 -4.33
CA VAL A 240 6.19 0.57 -3.99
C VAL A 240 7.06 1.43 -3.07
N PHE A 241 7.61 0.85 -2.00
CA PHE A 241 8.51 1.56 -1.09
C PHE A 241 9.84 1.91 -1.77
N GLY A 242 10.43 0.98 -2.52
CA GLY A 242 11.68 1.22 -3.26
C GLY A 242 11.55 2.36 -4.28
N ALA A 243 10.51 2.34 -5.11
CA ALA A 243 10.27 3.40 -6.08
C ALA A 243 9.97 4.75 -5.42
N SER A 244 9.25 4.74 -4.29
CA SER A 244 9.00 5.97 -3.51
C SER A 244 10.31 6.53 -2.92
N PHE A 245 11.19 5.67 -2.40
CA PHE A 245 12.49 6.08 -1.88
C PHE A 245 13.35 6.74 -2.97
N VAL A 246 13.50 6.08 -4.12
CA VAL A 246 14.30 6.63 -5.25
C VAL A 246 13.75 7.97 -5.70
N TYR A 247 12.43 8.10 -5.88
CA TYR A 247 11.82 9.36 -6.30
C TYR A 247 12.04 10.48 -5.29
N ILE A 248 11.83 10.21 -3.99
CA ILE A 248 12.02 11.20 -2.93
C ILE A 248 13.48 11.69 -2.88
N VAL A 249 14.46 10.78 -3.02
CA VAL A 249 15.89 11.16 -3.06
C VAL A 249 16.19 12.07 -4.24
N ILE A 250 15.76 11.69 -5.45
CA ILE A 250 16.02 12.46 -6.67
C ILE A 250 15.35 13.83 -6.59
N ALA A 251 14.12 13.88 -6.11
CA ALA A 251 13.41 15.14 -5.98
C ALA A 251 14.02 16.04 -4.91
N ALA A 252 14.42 15.50 -3.76
CA ALA A 252 15.10 16.30 -2.74
C ALA A 252 16.44 16.86 -3.24
N PHE A 253 17.17 16.08 -4.06
CA PHE A 253 18.39 16.55 -4.73
C PHE A 253 18.12 17.74 -5.65
N PHE A 254 17.13 17.63 -6.55
CA PHE A 254 16.79 18.73 -7.46
C PHE A 254 16.26 19.95 -6.71
N VAL A 255 15.48 19.78 -5.64
CA VAL A 255 15.08 20.90 -4.75
C VAL A 255 16.32 21.58 -4.19
N ALA A 256 17.26 20.82 -3.61
CA ALA A 256 18.50 21.37 -3.06
C ALA A 256 19.34 22.09 -4.12
N SER A 257 19.44 21.53 -5.32
CA SER A 257 20.17 22.14 -6.44
C SER A 257 19.53 23.47 -6.88
N ASN A 258 18.20 23.57 -6.96
CA ASN A 258 17.52 24.82 -7.33
C ASN A 258 17.64 25.88 -6.23
N LEU A 259 17.75 25.48 -4.96
CA LEU A 259 17.94 26.40 -3.83
C LEU A 259 19.39 26.93 -3.72
N GLN A 260 20.35 26.24 -4.34
CA GLN A 260 21.77 26.67 -4.37
C GLN A 260 22.12 27.52 -5.60
N ALA A 261 21.21 27.64 -6.57
CA ALA A 261 21.42 28.47 -7.74
C ALA A 261 21.47 29.97 -7.37
N GLU A 262 22.20 30.77 -8.16
CA GLU A 262 22.26 32.24 -7.98
C GLU A 262 20.87 32.88 -8.02
N GLU A 263 20.02 32.40 -8.93
CA GLU A 263 18.60 32.73 -9.00
C GLU A 263 17.76 31.50 -8.69
N ILE A 264 16.96 31.57 -7.63
CA ILE A 264 16.10 30.47 -7.20
C ILE A 264 14.88 30.36 -8.12
N ALA A 265 14.79 29.28 -8.88
CA ALA A 265 13.62 28.94 -9.67
C ALA A 265 12.50 28.36 -8.78
N TRP A 266 11.76 29.23 -8.08
CA TRP A 266 10.70 28.85 -7.15
C TRP A 266 9.63 27.94 -7.77
N ASN A 267 9.30 28.14 -9.05
CA ASN A 267 8.35 27.30 -9.76
C ASN A 267 8.80 25.83 -9.80
N ASN A 268 10.09 25.57 -10.04
CA ASN A 268 10.67 24.23 -10.07
C ASN A 268 10.62 23.59 -8.68
N VAL A 269 10.99 24.36 -7.65
CA VAL A 269 10.98 23.91 -6.26
C VAL A 269 9.56 23.53 -5.83
N ILE A 270 8.58 24.38 -6.11
CA ILE A 270 7.17 24.14 -5.76
C ILE A 270 6.62 22.95 -6.53
N SER A 271 6.84 22.90 -7.85
CA SER A 271 6.37 21.79 -8.71
C SER A 271 6.89 20.45 -8.19
N LEU A 272 8.18 20.37 -7.88
CA LEU A 272 8.82 19.16 -7.40
C LEU A 272 8.40 18.76 -5.98
N ALA A 273 8.20 19.74 -5.10
CA ALA A 273 7.64 19.50 -3.77
C ALA A 273 6.21 18.94 -3.87
N VAL A 274 5.37 19.52 -4.74
CA VAL A 274 4.01 19.02 -5.02
C VAL A 274 4.06 17.59 -5.57
N ALA A 275 4.95 17.33 -6.54
CA ALA A 275 5.12 16.02 -7.16
C ALA A 275 5.60 14.94 -6.17
N CYS A 276 6.37 15.30 -5.14
CA CYS A 276 6.79 14.39 -4.06
C CYS A 276 5.67 13.99 -3.09
N THR A 277 4.71 14.87 -2.89
CA THR A 277 3.66 14.71 -1.87
C THR A 277 2.98 13.33 -1.86
N PRO A 278 2.51 12.75 -2.99
CA PRO A 278 1.89 11.42 -2.98
C PRO A 278 2.84 10.29 -2.54
N PHE A 279 4.15 10.43 -2.78
CA PHE A 279 5.13 9.43 -2.35
C PHE A 279 5.28 9.43 -0.84
N ILE A 280 5.44 10.61 -0.26
CA ILE A 280 5.57 10.78 1.20
C ILE A 280 4.28 10.36 1.90
N ILE A 281 3.12 10.83 1.44
CA ILE A 281 1.81 10.50 2.03
C ILE A 281 1.59 8.99 2.06
N ASP A 282 1.81 8.29 0.94
CA ASP A 282 1.58 6.84 0.89
C ASP A 282 2.55 6.08 1.80
N VAL A 283 3.84 6.44 1.83
CA VAL A 283 4.83 5.78 2.70
C VAL A 283 4.41 5.93 4.17
N VAL A 284 4.10 7.15 4.61
CA VAL A 284 3.66 7.43 5.97
C VAL A 284 2.37 6.69 6.29
N TYR A 285 1.37 6.79 5.41
CA TYR A 285 0.04 6.24 5.66
C TYR A 285 0.04 4.70 5.68
N VAL A 286 0.75 4.04 4.77
CA VAL A 286 0.87 2.58 4.76
C VAL A 286 1.61 2.09 6.00
N CYS A 287 2.75 2.71 6.36
CA CYS A 287 3.50 2.33 7.57
C CYS A 287 2.66 2.52 8.84
N SER A 288 1.98 3.65 8.97
CA SER A 288 1.12 3.95 10.12
C SER A 288 -0.08 3.00 10.22
N LEU A 289 -0.72 2.68 9.09
CA LEU A 289 -1.84 1.77 9.08
C LEU A 289 -1.42 0.33 9.42
N CYS A 290 -0.30 -0.15 8.86
CA CYS A 290 0.27 -1.44 9.22
C CYS A 290 0.61 -1.50 10.71
N TYR A 291 1.33 -0.50 11.24
CA TYR A 291 1.68 -0.43 12.65
C TYR A 291 0.44 -0.50 13.55
N THR A 292 -0.56 0.35 13.28
CA THR A 292 -1.79 0.37 14.10
C THR A 292 -2.67 -0.87 13.93
N ALA A 293 -2.51 -1.62 12.84
CA ALA A 293 -3.19 -2.90 12.65
C ALA A 293 -2.51 -4.02 13.43
N VAL A 294 -1.17 -4.04 13.45
CA VAL A 294 -0.36 -4.96 14.26
C VAL A 294 -0.54 -4.68 15.75
N ASP A 295 -0.51 -3.41 16.16
CA ASP A 295 -0.78 -2.99 17.54
C ASP A 295 -2.18 -3.40 18.00
N GLU A 296 -3.19 -3.27 17.14
CA GLU A 296 -4.52 -3.77 17.48
C GLU A 296 -4.53 -5.30 17.64
N ALA A 297 -3.78 -6.05 16.82
CA ALA A 297 -3.67 -7.50 16.99
C ALA A 297 -2.94 -7.91 18.28
N SER A 298 -1.84 -7.23 18.63
CA SER A 298 -1.07 -7.54 19.85
C SER A 298 -1.88 -7.25 21.13
N ARG A 299 -2.80 -6.28 21.09
CA ARG A 299 -3.71 -5.97 22.20
C ARG A 299 -4.66 -7.11 22.55
N THR A 300 -4.90 -8.09 21.67
CA THR A 300 -5.69 -9.28 22.01
C THR A 300 -5.13 -9.98 23.25
N GLY A 301 -3.79 -10.09 23.37
CA GLY A 301 -3.13 -10.68 24.53
C GLY A 301 -3.45 -9.96 25.84
N LYS A 302 -3.53 -8.62 25.79
CA LYS A 302 -3.92 -7.82 26.96
C LYS A 302 -5.36 -8.10 27.40
N TYR A 303 -6.29 -8.23 26.45
CA TYR A 303 -7.70 -8.41 26.78
C TYR A 303 -8.01 -9.81 27.32
N ILE A 304 -7.33 -10.85 26.84
CA ILE A 304 -7.55 -12.21 27.36
C ILE A 304 -7.10 -12.34 28.82
N HIS A 305 -5.98 -11.72 29.20
CA HIS A 305 -5.45 -11.72 30.57
C HIS A 305 -6.24 -10.84 31.56
N GLN A 306 -7.18 -10.03 31.05
CA GLN A 306 -8.09 -9.26 31.91
C GLN A 306 -9.31 -10.08 32.38
N ILE A 307 -9.52 -11.27 31.82
CA ILE A 307 -10.61 -12.15 32.23
C ILE A 307 -10.23 -12.80 33.57
N GLY A 308 -10.87 -12.34 34.65
CA GLY A 308 -10.70 -12.91 35.99
C GLY A 308 -11.61 -14.11 36.19
N THR A 309 -11.04 -15.29 36.44
CA THR A 309 -11.77 -16.53 36.75
C THR A 309 -10.88 -17.46 37.56
N ASP A 310 -11.49 -18.25 38.45
CA ASP A 310 -10.82 -19.31 39.21
C ASP A 310 -10.98 -20.69 38.54
N ASN A 311 -11.67 -20.75 37.39
CA ASN A 311 -11.94 -21.98 36.69
C ASN A 311 -10.72 -22.46 35.90
N TYR A 312 -10.19 -23.64 36.25
CA TYR A 312 -9.00 -24.22 35.64
C TYR A 312 -9.09 -24.34 34.10
N ASP A 313 -10.23 -24.79 33.56
CA ASP A 313 -10.39 -24.98 32.11
C ASP A 313 -10.31 -23.64 31.36
N VAL A 314 -10.85 -22.57 31.96
CA VAL A 314 -10.83 -21.23 31.36
C VAL A 314 -9.41 -20.63 31.44
N VAL A 315 -8.69 -20.85 32.54
CA VAL A 315 -7.30 -20.42 32.70
C VAL A 315 -6.39 -21.14 31.69
N ASP A 316 -6.55 -22.45 31.54
CA ASP A 316 -5.80 -23.26 30.56
C ASP A 316 -6.04 -22.76 29.12
N GLU A 317 -7.29 -22.44 28.75
CA GLU A 317 -7.61 -21.86 27.45
C GLU A 317 -6.99 -20.45 27.26
N ILE A 318 -6.97 -19.60 28.29
CA ILE A 318 -6.29 -18.29 28.25
C ILE A 318 -4.79 -18.48 28.01
N GLU A 319 -4.15 -19.45 28.68
CA GLU A 319 -2.73 -19.75 28.50
C GLU A 319 -2.46 -20.26 27.08
N MET A 320 -3.24 -21.22 26.58
CA MET A 320 -3.15 -21.72 25.21
C MET A 320 -3.33 -20.60 24.18
N PHE A 321 -4.31 -19.72 24.38
CA PHE A 321 -4.54 -18.60 23.47
C PHE A 321 -3.40 -17.58 23.55
N SER A 322 -2.87 -17.29 24.74
CA SER A 322 -1.69 -16.42 24.91
C SER A 322 -0.46 -16.99 24.17
N LEU A 323 -0.21 -18.30 24.28
CA LEU A 323 0.86 -18.98 23.54
C LEU A 323 0.64 -18.89 22.02
N GLN A 324 -0.60 -18.99 21.56
CA GLN A 324 -0.91 -18.82 20.15
C GLN A 324 -0.59 -17.40 19.66
N ILE A 325 -0.96 -16.37 20.42
CA ILE A 325 -0.70 -14.96 20.04
C ILE A 325 0.81 -14.72 19.94
N VAL A 326 1.59 -15.23 20.89
CA VAL A 326 3.05 -15.08 20.90
C VAL A 326 3.71 -15.87 19.75
N SER A 327 3.21 -17.08 19.45
CA SER A 327 3.77 -17.93 18.39
C SER A 327 3.37 -17.50 16.97
N HIS A 328 2.21 -16.87 16.82
CA HIS A 328 1.67 -16.43 15.53
C HIS A 328 1.71 -14.90 15.45
N ASP A 329 2.93 -14.35 15.49
CA ASP A 329 3.13 -12.90 15.46
C ASP A 329 2.58 -12.29 14.15
N VAL A 330 1.68 -11.33 14.31
CA VAL A 330 1.00 -10.68 13.20
C VAL A 330 1.93 -9.60 12.67
N GLU A 331 2.49 -9.82 11.48
CA GLU A 331 3.39 -8.86 10.85
C GLU A 331 3.03 -8.65 9.38
N PHE A 332 2.94 -7.39 8.95
CA PHE A 332 2.93 -7.04 7.52
C PHE A 332 4.36 -6.85 7.05
N SER A 333 4.78 -7.59 6.03
CA SER A 333 6.17 -7.55 5.56
C SER A 333 6.29 -7.35 4.04
N ALA A 334 7.36 -6.68 3.64
CA ALA A 334 7.71 -6.50 2.24
C ALA A 334 8.57 -7.70 1.78
N ALA A 335 7.90 -8.71 1.23
CA ALA A 335 8.52 -9.94 0.71
C ALA A 335 9.40 -10.70 1.73
N GLY A 336 9.13 -10.54 3.03
CA GLY A 336 9.94 -11.12 4.10
C GLY A 336 11.31 -10.45 4.32
N LEU A 337 11.63 -9.35 3.60
CA LEU A 337 12.89 -8.64 3.77
C LEU A 337 12.88 -7.72 4.99
N PHE A 338 11.75 -7.04 5.23
CA PHE A 338 11.57 -6.16 6.37
C PHE A 338 10.08 -6.00 6.74
N PRO A 339 9.78 -5.73 8.03
CA PRO A 339 8.45 -5.35 8.48
C PRO A 339 8.07 -3.96 7.96
N ILE A 340 6.78 -3.75 7.72
CA ILE A 340 6.20 -2.47 7.29
C ILE A 340 5.65 -1.77 8.53
N ASP A 341 6.47 -0.93 9.14
CA ASP A 341 6.16 -0.21 10.38
C ASP A 341 6.82 1.19 10.42
N HIS A 342 6.77 1.86 11.57
CA HIS A 342 7.43 3.16 11.73
C HIS A 342 8.97 3.08 11.66
N ARG A 343 9.59 1.92 11.89
CA ARG A 343 11.05 1.77 11.74
C ARG A 343 11.44 1.89 10.26
N LEU A 344 10.67 1.29 9.36
CA LEU A 344 10.85 1.48 7.92
C LEU A 344 10.77 2.97 7.52
N LEU A 345 9.80 3.70 8.09
CA LEU A 345 9.66 5.15 7.86
C LEU A 345 10.95 5.90 8.29
N PHE A 346 11.47 5.64 9.49
CA PHE A 346 12.72 6.26 9.95
C PHE A 346 13.93 5.88 9.09
N THR A 347 14.01 4.63 8.63
CA THR A 347 15.06 4.18 7.71
C THR A 347 15.00 4.92 6.37
N ILE A 348 13.80 5.12 5.81
CA ILE A 348 13.61 5.91 4.58
C ILE A 348 14.06 7.36 4.79
N ILE A 349 13.62 8.00 5.88
CA ILE A 349 14.00 9.39 6.20
C ILE A 349 15.51 9.53 6.39
N GLY A 350 16.13 8.63 7.15
CA GLY A 350 17.58 8.61 7.38
C GLY A 350 18.37 8.37 6.09
N GLY A 351 17.90 7.44 5.26
CA GLY A 351 18.49 7.18 3.94
C GLY A 351 18.41 8.41 3.03
N VAL A 352 17.23 9.02 2.90
CA VAL A 352 17.03 10.25 2.12
C VAL A 352 17.96 11.36 2.60
N THR A 353 18.01 11.61 3.91
CA THR A 353 18.87 12.64 4.51
C THR A 353 20.35 12.40 4.20
N THR A 354 20.81 11.15 4.33
CA THR A 354 22.19 10.77 4.05
C THR A 354 22.55 11.01 2.58
N TYR A 355 21.69 10.58 1.64
CA TYR A 355 21.92 10.81 0.22
C TYR A 355 21.92 12.30 -0.13
N ILE A 356 21.03 13.11 0.45
CA ILE A 356 21.02 14.57 0.26
C ILE A 356 22.35 15.17 0.71
N ILE A 357 22.85 14.82 1.90
CA ILE A 357 24.13 15.33 2.42
C ILE A 357 25.28 14.98 1.47
N ILE A 358 25.36 13.72 1.04
CA ILE A 358 26.39 13.25 0.12
C ILE A 358 26.34 14.04 -1.19
N LEU A 359 25.14 14.23 -1.76
CA LEU A 359 24.96 14.93 -3.02
C LEU A 359 25.31 16.43 -2.92
N ILE A 360 24.93 17.09 -1.82
CA ILE A 360 25.30 18.48 -1.54
C ILE A 360 26.82 18.61 -1.42
N GLN A 361 27.48 17.71 -0.69
CA GLN A 361 28.93 17.73 -0.52
C GLN A 361 29.67 17.50 -1.84
N LEU A 362 29.20 16.55 -2.66
CA LEU A 362 29.75 16.30 -3.99
C LEU A 362 29.60 17.54 -4.89
N ALA A 363 28.41 18.15 -4.92
CA ALA A 363 28.19 19.38 -5.69
C ALA A 363 29.13 20.52 -5.27
N ALA A 364 29.30 20.74 -3.96
CA ALA A 364 30.21 21.76 -3.43
C ALA A 364 31.69 21.47 -3.74
N SER A 365 32.09 20.20 -3.82
CA SER A 365 33.46 19.81 -4.17
C SER A 365 33.77 19.99 -5.66
N LEU A 366 32.78 19.72 -6.53
CA LEU A 366 32.89 19.88 -7.97
C LEU A 366 32.91 21.36 -8.40
N ALA A 367 32.30 22.26 -7.63
CA ALA A 367 32.31 23.70 -7.90
C ALA A 367 33.63 24.41 -7.53
N LYS A 368 34.58 23.73 -6.87
CA LYS A 368 35.88 24.29 -6.45
C LYS A 368 37.03 24.03 -7.44
N HIS A 369 36.75 23.32 -8.54
CA HIS A 369 37.67 23.05 -9.64
C HIS A 369 37.04 23.55 -10.94
#